data_AF-A0A838UWZ5-F1
#
_entry.id   AF-A0A838UWZ5-F1
#
_cell.length_a   1.000
_cell.length_b   1.000
_cell.length_c   1.000
_cell.angle_alpha   90.00
_cell.angle_beta   90.00
_cell.angle_gamma   90.00
#
_symmetry.space_group_name_H-M   'P 1'
#
loop_
_entity.id
_entity.type
_entity.pdbx_description
1 polymer ?
#
loop_
_entity_poly.entity_id
_entity_poly.type
_entity_poly.pdbx_seq_one_letter_code
_entity_poly.pdbx_strand_id
1 'polypeptide(L)'
;MNPAPRNQPPRLLPARTTGVRPSVFPTTAPHPATVSTPTTIIPGVPRVYDRLRPGQASRRQRWRIALIIIGVVGVLSAVVLTVRAQPWQAARSAVSVGATTLSHPTANGEHDFVCAALPFARLAQTELATAPQAQAHPWYLSVILAQWGVEDHWTTPGFAGYNWANAPALAGYPALPGTRQPGIPGTFAYAATAESGVAIYVATIKGGAFAAVAAAYPAGPAAQATALGQSAWDANHYTDTGHPGSALLDTLHYYHLERLDQANAAC
;
A
#
# COMPACT_ATOMS: atom_id res chain seq x y z
N MET A 1 21.71 52.25 -24.37
CA MET A 1 21.05 51.04 -23.84
C MET A 1 22.10 50.23 -23.11
N ASN A 2 22.01 50.12 -21.79
CA ASN A 2 22.95 49.34 -20.96
C ASN A 2 22.48 47.88 -20.92
N PRO A 3 23.37 46.88 -21.06
CA PRO A 3 22.99 45.48 -20.91
C PRO A 3 22.70 45.17 -19.43
N ALA A 4 21.64 44.41 -19.19
CA ALA A 4 21.23 43.95 -17.88
C ALA A 4 22.27 42.99 -17.25
N PRO A 5 22.44 43.01 -15.90
CA PRO A 5 23.40 42.15 -15.22
C PRO A 5 22.93 40.68 -15.21
N ARG A 6 23.88 39.76 -15.43
CA ARG A 6 23.66 38.31 -15.36
C ARG A 6 23.50 37.87 -13.89
N ASN A 7 22.40 37.18 -13.60
CA ASN A 7 22.17 36.48 -12.35
C ASN A 7 23.24 35.38 -12.15
N GLN A 8 24.11 35.54 -11.15
CA GLN A 8 24.94 34.46 -10.67
C GLN A 8 24.17 33.62 -9.63
N PRO A 9 24.28 32.28 -9.68
CA PRO A 9 23.66 31.42 -8.68
C PRO A 9 24.32 31.57 -7.30
N PRO A 10 23.57 31.34 -6.21
CA PRO A 10 24.06 31.50 -4.85
C PRO A 10 25.16 30.49 -4.51
N ARG A 11 26.19 31.00 -3.83
CA ARG A 11 27.35 30.23 -3.36
C ARG A 11 26.95 29.41 -2.13
N LEU A 12 26.90 28.08 -2.27
CA LEU A 12 26.66 27.17 -1.15
C LEU A 12 27.85 27.18 -0.18
N LEU A 13 27.57 27.45 1.09
CA LEU A 13 28.53 27.31 2.20
C LEU A 13 28.56 25.85 2.68
N PRO A 14 29.73 25.32 3.11
CA PRO A 14 29.83 23.95 3.60
C PRO A 14 29.12 23.77 4.95
N ALA A 15 28.36 22.68 5.07
CA ALA A 15 27.63 22.30 6.26
C ALA A 15 28.58 21.97 7.43
N ARG A 16 28.26 22.54 8.60
CA ARG A 16 28.96 22.32 9.86
C ARG A 16 28.50 21.00 10.48
N THR A 17 29.33 19.96 10.42
CA THR A 17 29.11 18.68 11.08
C THR A 17 29.36 18.81 12.58
N THR A 18 28.30 18.90 13.39
CA THR A 18 28.37 18.69 14.83
C THR A 18 28.26 17.19 15.13
N GLY A 19 29.36 16.60 15.57
CA GLY A 19 29.43 15.20 15.98
C GLY A 19 28.59 14.92 17.22
N VAL A 20 27.60 14.03 17.09
CA VAL A 20 26.86 13.45 18.19
C VAL A 20 27.53 12.12 18.56
N ARG A 21 27.98 12.01 19.81
CA ARG A 21 28.50 10.77 20.41
C ARG A 21 27.38 9.72 20.51
N PRO A 22 27.62 8.45 20.14
CA PRO A 22 26.67 7.38 20.45
C PRO A 22 26.73 7.03 21.95
N SER A 23 25.60 7.16 22.63
CA SER A 23 25.39 6.60 23.97
C SER A 23 25.24 5.09 23.87
N VAL A 24 26.13 4.38 24.57
CA VAL A 24 26.07 2.93 24.77
C VAL A 24 25.03 2.65 25.86
N PHE A 25 23.91 2.03 25.49
CA PHE A 25 22.98 1.46 26.46
C PHE A 25 23.37 0.00 26.75
N PRO A 26 23.39 -0.43 28.03
CA PRO A 26 23.63 -1.84 28.37
C PRO A 26 22.39 -2.68 28.04
N THR A 27 22.60 -3.75 27.27
CA THR A 27 21.62 -4.79 27.00
C THR A 27 21.59 -5.78 28.16
N THR A 28 20.65 -5.63 29.08
CA THR A 28 20.27 -6.70 30.03
C THR A 28 19.11 -7.48 29.44
N ALA A 29 19.37 -8.73 29.05
CA ALA A 29 18.33 -9.67 28.64
C ALA A 29 17.48 -10.08 29.86
N PRO A 30 16.14 -10.05 29.78
CA PRO A 30 15.30 -10.61 30.83
C PRO A 30 15.29 -12.15 30.74
N HIS A 31 15.56 -12.79 31.87
CA HIS A 31 15.33 -14.22 32.06
C HIS A 31 13.84 -14.55 31.87
N PRO A 32 13.48 -15.64 31.16
CA PRO A 32 12.10 -16.11 31.12
C PRO A 32 11.70 -16.66 32.49
N ALA A 33 10.65 -16.07 33.08
CA ALA A 33 10.00 -16.61 34.26
C ALA A 33 9.28 -17.91 33.91
N THR A 34 9.67 -19.01 34.55
CA THR A 34 8.99 -20.29 34.47
C THR A 34 7.63 -20.17 35.18
N VAL A 35 6.57 -19.98 34.41
CA VAL A 35 5.18 -20.01 34.93
C VAL A 35 4.77 -21.48 35.08
N SER A 36 4.85 -22.00 36.30
CA SER A 36 4.23 -23.26 36.69
C SER A 36 2.73 -23.03 36.96
N THR A 37 1.89 -23.32 35.98
CA THR A 37 0.43 -23.39 36.18
C THR A 37 0.07 -24.65 36.99
N PRO A 38 -0.61 -24.53 38.14
CA PRO A 38 -1.17 -25.68 38.83
C PRO A 38 -2.36 -26.25 38.06
N THR A 39 -2.27 -27.51 37.64
CA THR A 39 -3.38 -28.26 37.07
C THR A 39 -4.37 -28.62 38.18
N THR A 40 -5.42 -27.83 38.34
CA THR A 40 -6.59 -28.21 39.14
C THR A 40 -7.32 -29.36 38.43
N ILE A 41 -7.15 -30.58 38.93
CA ILE A 41 -7.94 -31.73 38.49
C ILE A 41 -9.33 -31.59 39.12
N ILE A 42 -10.33 -31.20 38.31
CA ILE A 42 -11.73 -31.20 38.70
C ILE A 42 -12.23 -32.66 38.68
N PRO A 43 -12.59 -33.27 39.81
CA PRO A 43 -13.17 -34.61 39.85
C PRO A 43 -14.65 -34.50 39.43
N GLY A 44 -15.06 -35.20 38.37
CA GLY A 44 -16.49 -35.37 38.06
C GLY A 44 -16.94 -35.15 36.62
N VAL A 45 -16.06 -34.78 35.69
CA VAL A 45 -16.45 -34.76 34.26
C VAL A 45 -16.20 -36.15 33.67
N PRO A 46 -17.23 -36.90 33.22
CA PRO A 46 -17.02 -38.14 32.50
C PRO A 46 -16.19 -37.83 31.25
N ARG A 47 -15.01 -38.44 31.14
CA ARG A 47 -14.16 -38.37 29.95
C ARG A 47 -14.87 -39.06 28.79
N VAL A 48 -15.57 -38.29 27.96
CA VAL A 48 -16.23 -38.77 26.73
C VAL A 48 -15.21 -39.03 25.59
N TYR A 49 -13.91 -38.95 25.83
CA TYR A 49 -12.87 -39.07 24.80
C TYR A 49 -12.21 -40.46 24.66
N ASP A 50 -12.59 -41.48 25.44
CA ASP A 50 -11.94 -42.81 25.39
C ASP A 50 -12.43 -43.77 24.28
N ARG A 51 -13.18 -43.29 23.27
CA ARG A 51 -13.77 -44.16 22.24
C ARG A 51 -13.26 -44.00 20.81
N LEU A 52 -12.03 -43.53 20.64
CA LEU A 52 -11.32 -43.69 19.36
C LEU A 52 -9.97 -44.36 19.61
N ARG A 53 -9.99 -45.69 19.80
CA ARG A 53 -8.76 -46.50 19.77
C ARG A 53 -8.07 -46.29 18.41
N PRO A 54 -6.84 -45.74 18.37
CA PRO A 54 -6.06 -45.63 17.15
C PRO A 54 -5.67 -47.05 16.72
N GLY A 55 -6.45 -47.65 15.80
CA GLY A 55 -6.13 -49.01 15.36
C GLY A 55 -7.18 -49.70 14.51
N GLN A 56 -8.48 -49.41 14.68
CA GLN A 56 -9.53 -50.23 14.04
C GLN A 56 -10.26 -49.57 12.86
N ALA A 57 -9.85 -48.38 12.40
CA ALA A 57 -10.33 -47.89 11.12
C ALA A 57 -9.80 -48.80 10.02
N SER A 58 -10.69 -49.57 9.40
CA SER A 58 -10.37 -50.42 8.26
C SER A 58 -9.66 -49.61 7.17
N ARG A 59 -8.79 -50.24 6.38
CA ARG A 59 -8.08 -49.57 5.28
C ARG A 59 -9.04 -48.77 4.38
N ARG A 60 -10.26 -49.30 4.15
CA ARG A 60 -11.33 -48.63 3.40
C ARG A 60 -11.84 -47.36 4.10
N GLN A 61 -11.99 -47.36 5.42
CA GLN A 61 -12.44 -46.19 6.18
C GLN A 61 -11.38 -45.08 6.22
N ARG A 62 -10.09 -45.44 6.30
CA ARG A 62 -8.98 -44.47 6.21
C ARG A 62 -8.96 -43.76 4.85
N TRP A 63 -9.14 -44.53 3.77
CA TRP A 63 -9.26 -43.95 2.41
C TRP A 63 -10.46 -43.02 2.26
N ARG A 64 -11.62 -43.38 2.81
CA ARG A 64 -12.80 -42.51 2.80
C ARG A 64 -12.56 -41.19 3.52
N ILE A 65 -11.94 -41.24 4.70
CA ILE A 65 -11.60 -40.02 5.47
C ILE A 65 -10.61 -39.15 4.70
N ALA A 66 -9.57 -39.76 4.11
CA ALA A 66 -8.59 -39.02 3.30
C ALA A 66 -9.24 -38.32 2.10
N LEU A 67 -10.14 -39.01 1.37
CA LEU A 67 -10.87 -38.41 0.24
C LEU A 67 -11.79 -37.27 0.68
N ILE A 68 -12.46 -37.40 1.83
CA ILE A 68 -13.29 -36.31 2.39
C ILE A 68 -12.42 -35.10 2.72
N ILE A 69 -11.26 -35.30 3.36
CA ILE A 69 -10.34 -34.21 3.69
C ILE A 69 -9.84 -33.53 2.41
N ILE A 70 -9.43 -34.29 1.40
CA ILE A 70 -8.99 -33.75 0.11
C ILE A 70 -10.13 -32.95 -0.56
N GLY A 71 -11.36 -33.48 -0.55
CA GLY A 71 -12.54 -32.79 -1.08
C GLY A 71 -12.84 -31.48 -0.35
N VAL A 72 -12.81 -31.49 1.00
CA VAL A 72 -13.04 -30.29 1.82
C VAL A 72 -11.95 -29.24 1.60
N VAL A 73 -10.67 -29.65 1.57
CA VAL A 73 -9.55 -28.74 1.28
C VAL A 73 -9.65 -28.17 -0.14
N GLY A 74 -10.04 -28.99 -1.12
CA GLY A 74 -10.26 -28.55 -2.50
C GLY A 74 -11.39 -27.52 -2.61
N VAL A 75 -12.53 -27.78 -1.97
CA VAL A 75 -13.67 -26.84 -1.95
C VAL A 75 -13.31 -25.55 -1.22
N LEU A 76 -12.67 -25.63 -0.06
CA LEU A 76 -12.24 -24.43 0.68
C LEU A 76 -11.23 -23.60 -0.13
N SER A 77 -10.30 -24.24 -0.83
CA SER A 77 -9.35 -23.55 -1.70
C SER A 77 -10.05 -22.87 -2.88
N ALA A 78 -11.04 -23.54 -3.50
CA ALA A 78 -11.85 -22.96 -4.58
C ALA A 78 -12.71 -21.79 -4.11
N VAL A 79 -13.28 -21.86 -2.90
CA VAL A 79 -14.04 -20.76 -2.28
C VAL A 79 -13.13 -19.56 -1.99
N VAL A 80 -11.94 -19.78 -1.41
CA VAL A 80 -10.98 -18.70 -1.17
C VAL A 80 -10.53 -18.04 -2.49
N LEU A 81 -10.31 -18.82 -3.55
CA LEU A 81 -9.96 -18.30 -4.88
C LEU A 81 -11.10 -17.50 -5.52
N THR A 82 -12.35 -17.96 -5.41
CA THR A 82 -13.52 -17.28 -5.98
C THR A 82 -13.88 -16.00 -5.21
N VAL A 83 -13.79 -16.00 -3.88
CA VAL A 83 -14.02 -14.80 -3.05
C VAL A 83 -12.95 -13.74 -3.31
N ARG A 84 -11.69 -14.14 -3.55
CA ARG A 84 -10.63 -13.19 -3.95
C ARG A 84 -10.79 -12.66 -5.38
N ALA A 85 -11.46 -13.39 -6.27
CA ALA A 85 -11.73 -12.97 -7.64
C ALA A 85 -12.99 -12.07 -7.77
N GLN A 86 -13.91 -12.12 -6.79
CA GLN A 86 -15.17 -11.37 -6.82
C GLN A 86 -15.10 -9.83 -6.79
N PRO A 87 -14.22 -9.15 -6.02
CA PRO A 87 -14.20 -7.68 -6.01
C PRO A 87 -13.86 -7.10 -7.40
N TRP A 88 -13.29 -7.93 -8.26
CA TRP A 88 -12.78 -7.57 -9.57
C TRP A 88 -13.80 -7.66 -10.71
N GLN A 89 -14.73 -8.61 -10.65
CA GLN A 89 -15.79 -8.69 -11.66
C GLN A 89 -16.74 -7.50 -11.54
N ALA A 90 -16.95 -6.97 -10.32
CA ALA A 90 -17.70 -5.73 -10.12
C ALA A 90 -16.98 -4.52 -10.75
N ALA A 91 -15.66 -4.42 -10.62
CA ALA A 91 -14.87 -3.38 -11.28
C ALA A 91 -14.93 -3.49 -12.82
N ARG A 92 -14.91 -4.71 -13.39
CA ARG A 92 -15.08 -4.92 -14.85
C ARG A 92 -16.48 -4.55 -15.35
N SER A 93 -17.51 -4.84 -14.58
CA SER A 93 -18.89 -4.49 -14.94
C SER A 93 -19.13 -2.97 -14.86
N ALA A 94 -18.48 -2.28 -13.93
CA ALA A 94 -18.51 -0.82 -13.86
C ALA A 94 -17.79 -0.16 -15.06
N VAL A 95 -16.73 -0.78 -15.59
CA VAL A 95 -15.99 -0.29 -16.77
C VAL A 95 -16.78 -0.43 -18.08
N SER A 96 -17.78 -1.31 -18.14
CA SER A 96 -18.51 -1.62 -19.39
C SER A 96 -19.90 -0.98 -19.49
N VAL A 97 -20.47 -0.46 -18.40
CA VAL A 97 -21.79 0.17 -18.41
C VAL A 97 -21.62 1.68 -18.22
N GLY A 98 -21.36 2.38 -19.32
CA GLY A 98 -21.47 3.84 -19.36
C GLY A 98 -20.33 4.60 -18.69
N ALA A 99 -19.08 4.26 -19.03
CA ALA A 99 -17.99 5.22 -18.93
C ALA A 99 -18.30 6.38 -19.90
N THR A 100 -19.13 7.32 -19.44
CA THR A 100 -19.09 8.68 -19.94
C THR A 100 -17.62 9.04 -19.83
N THR A 101 -16.95 9.23 -20.96
CA THR A 101 -15.61 9.79 -21.03
C THR A 101 -15.69 11.16 -20.36
N LEU A 102 -15.58 11.20 -19.03
CA LEU A 102 -15.13 12.39 -18.34
C LEU A 102 -13.80 12.69 -19.01
N SER A 103 -13.79 13.73 -19.84
CA SER A 103 -12.55 14.29 -20.36
C SER A 103 -11.69 14.55 -19.13
N HIS A 104 -10.69 13.69 -18.90
CA HIS A 104 -9.81 13.85 -17.75
C HIS A 104 -9.17 15.22 -17.87
N PRO A 105 -9.23 16.06 -16.82
CA PRO A 105 -8.61 17.36 -16.89
C PRO A 105 -7.12 17.14 -17.15
N THR A 106 -6.63 17.73 -18.24
CA THR A 106 -5.20 17.90 -18.42
C THR A 106 -4.73 18.95 -17.43
N ALA A 107 -3.87 18.57 -16.50
CA ALA A 107 -3.24 19.48 -15.57
C ALA A 107 -1.81 19.73 -16.01
N ASN A 108 -1.39 21.00 -15.98
CA ASN A 108 -0.02 21.41 -16.23
C ASN A 108 0.43 22.31 -15.08
N GLY A 109 1.27 21.78 -14.20
CA GLY A 109 1.73 22.49 -13.01
C GLY A 109 0.95 22.07 -11.76
N GLU A 110 1.49 22.45 -10.62
CA GLU A 110 1.28 21.74 -9.37
C GLU A 110 -0.08 22.03 -8.76
N HIS A 111 -0.54 23.27 -8.84
CA HIS A 111 -1.88 23.66 -8.40
C HIS A 111 -2.97 22.89 -9.17
N ASP A 112 -2.90 22.92 -10.49
CA ASP A 112 -3.89 22.28 -11.36
C ASP A 112 -3.86 20.76 -11.19
N PHE A 113 -2.67 20.19 -10.99
CA PHE A 113 -2.50 18.78 -10.68
C PHE A 113 -3.19 18.42 -9.37
N VAL A 114 -2.90 19.15 -8.28
CA VAL A 114 -3.50 18.89 -6.97
C VAL A 114 -5.02 18.96 -7.07
N CYS A 115 -5.56 19.95 -7.80
CA CYS A 115 -7.00 20.09 -7.96
C CYS A 115 -7.64 18.98 -8.81
N ALA A 116 -6.96 18.52 -9.85
CA ALA A 116 -7.40 17.36 -10.62
C ALA A 116 -7.31 16.05 -9.79
N ALA A 117 -6.26 15.89 -8.99
CA ALA A 117 -5.96 14.68 -8.22
C ALA A 117 -6.80 14.53 -6.94
N LEU A 118 -7.15 15.64 -6.29
CA LEU A 118 -7.73 15.66 -4.95
C LEU A 118 -8.99 14.77 -4.78
N PRO A 119 -9.97 14.77 -5.70
CA PRO A 119 -11.13 13.90 -5.57
C PRO A 119 -10.75 12.40 -5.57
N PHE A 120 -9.78 12.02 -6.39
CA PHE A 120 -9.28 10.64 -6.49
C PHE A 120 -8.45 10.24 -5.28
N ALA A 121 -7.65 11.17 -4.74
CA ALA A 121 -6.85 10.93 -3.55
C ALA A 121 -7.75 10.72 -2.32
N ARG A 122 -8.86 11.48 -2.21
CA ARG A 122 -9.89 11.28 -1.19
C ARG A 122 -10.62 9.95 -1.33
N LEU A 123 -10.93 9.55 -2.57
CA LEU A 123 -11.52 8.23 -2.83
C LEU A 123 -10.58 7.13 -2.35
N ALA A 124 -9.30 7.18 -2.74
CA ALA A 124 -8.29 6.23 -2.30
C ALA A 124 -8.18 6.17 -0.76
N GLN A 125 -8.03 7.33 -0.11
CA GLN A 125 -7.95 7.43 1.34
C GLN A 125 -9.19 6.81 2.03
N THR A 126 -10.39 7.10 1.52
CA THR A 126 -11.64 6.56 2.06
C THR A 126 -11.67 5.04 1.94
N GLU A 127 -11.38 4.49 0.76
CA GLU A 127 -11.40 3.03 0.55
C GLU A 127 -10.35 2.29 1.38
N LEU A 128 -9.21 2.93 1.66
CA LEU A 128 -8.15 2.42 2.51
C LEU A 128 -8.54 2.43 3.99
N ALA A 129 -9.30 3.43 4.42
CA ALA A 129 -9.82 3.55 5.78
C ALA A 129 -10.98 2.58 6.07
N THR A 130 -11.80 2.25 5.07
CA THR A 130 -12.99 1.37 5.24
C THR A 130 -12.69 -0.13 5.12
N ALA A 131 -11.43 -0.53 4.94
CA ALA A 131 -11.07 -1.93 4.91
C ALA A 131 -11.33 -2.60 6.28
N PRO A 132 -11.62 -3.92 6.34
CA PRO A 132 -11.67 -4.65 7.61
C PRO A 132 -10.44 -4.33 8.46
N GLN A 133 -10.56 -4.18 9.77
CA GLN A 133 -9.44 -3.70 10.62
C GLN A 133 -8.12 -4.46 10.43
N ALA A 134 -8.18 -5.77 10.15
CA ALA A 134 -7.00 -6.59 9.83
C ALA A 134 -6.29 -6.22 8.50
N GLN A 135 -6.91 -5.36 7.70
CA GLN A 135 -6.52 -4.87 6.38
C GLN A 135 -6.68 -3.35 6.27
N ALA A 136 -6.94 -2.65 7.39
CA ALA A 136 -6.99 -1.20 7.39
C ALA A 136 -5.57 -0.68 7.18
N HIS A 137 -5.39 0.09 6.11
CA HIS A 137 -4.12 0.70 5.78
C HIS A 137 -4.35 2.20 5.73
N PRO A 138 -4.33 2.90 6.87
CA PRO A 138 -4.58 4.34 6.87
C PRO A 138 -3.43 5.08 6.18
N TRP A 139 -3.78 6.07 5.36
CA TRP A 139 -2.84 6.91 4.60
C TRP A 139 -3.25 8.38 4.73
N TYR A 140 -2.25 9.25 4.87
CA TYR A 140 -2.47 10.69 4.77
C TYR A 140 -2.75 11.08 3.31
N LEU A 141 -3.67 12.03 3.13
CA LEU A 141 -4.06 12.55 1.83
C LEU A 141 -2.87 13.26 1.18
N SER A 142 -2.10 14.00 1.99
CA SER A 142 -0.87 14.66 1.58
C SER A 142 0.16 13.70 0.99
N VAL A 143 0.31 12.51 1.58
CA VAL A 143 1.27 11.48 1.13
C VAL A 143 0.83 10.87 -0.19
N ILE A 144 -0.47 10.60 -0.37
CA ILE A 144 -1.02 10.11 -1.65
C ILE A 144 -0.77 11.15 -2.76
N LEU A 145 -1.07 12.43 -2.50
CA LEU A 145 -0.90 13.51 -3.47
C LEU A 145 0.58 13.78 -3.79
N ALA A 146 1.46 13.72 -2.78
CA ALA A 146 2.90 13.86 -2.97
C ALA A 146 3.45 12.74 -3.84
N GLN A 147 3.02 11.50 -3.60
CA GLN A 147 3.43 10.34 -4.40
C GLN A 147 3.02 10.53 -5.86
N TRP A 148 1.74 10.80 -6.11
CA TRP A 148 1.25 10.99 -7.48
C TRP A 148 1.92 12.19 -8.17
N GLY A 149 2.05 13.33 -7.48
CA GLY A 149 2.67 14.53 -8.06
C GLY A 149 4.13 14.33 -8.45
N VAL A 150 4.91 13.62 -7.64
CA VAL A 150 6.31 13.30 -7.96
C VAL A 150 6.41 12.38 -9.19
N GLU A 151 5.58 11.35 -9.28
CA GLU A 151 5.55 10.40 -10.40
C GLU A 151 5.11 11.04 -11.72
N ASP A 152 4.13 11.93 -11.64
CA ASP A 152 3.54 12.60 -12.80
C ASP A 152 4.28 13.88 -13.21
N HIS A 153 5.34 14.23 -12.49
CA HIS A 153 5.99 15.54 -12.59
C HIS A 153 4.96 16.69 -12.55
N TRP A 154 3.93 16.53 -11.74
CA TRP A 154 2.82 17.48 -11.59
C TRP A 154 2.05 17.77 -12.88
N THR A 155 1.92 16.77 -13.74
CA THR A 155 1.16 16.87 -14.98
C THR A 155 0.25 15.66 -15.17
N THR A 156 -0.96 15.87 -15.66
CA THR A 156 -1.83 14.75 -16.07
C THR A 156 -2.02 14.80 -17.58
N PRO A 157 -1.38 13.92 -18.37
CA PRO A 157 -1.77 13.79 -19.77
C PRO A 157 -3.22 13.29 -19.83
N GLY A 158 -3.96 13.68 -20.87
CA GLY A 158 -5.39 13.33 -21.01
C GLY A 158 -5.69 11.82 -21.12
N PHE A 159 -4.65 10.97 -21.11
CA PHE A 159 -4.73 9.51 -21.12
C PHE A 159 -3.58 8.92 -20.29
N ALA A 160 -3.75 8.83 -18.97
CA ALA A 160 -2.95 7.92 -18.15
C ALA A 160 -3.61 7.72 -16.78
N GLY A 161 -4.59 6.80 -16.69
CA GLY A 161 -4.95 6.22 -15.39
C GLY A 161 -3.75 5.50 -14.73
N TYR A 162 -2.74 5.20 -15.55
CA TYR A 162 -1.47 4.55 -15.24
C TYR A 162 -0.72 5.14 -14.03
N ASN A 163 -0.66 6.47 -13.89
CA ASN A 163 0.18 7.08 -12.85
C ASN A 163 -0.49 7.18 -11.47
N TRP A 164 -1.82 7.20 -11.41
CA TRP A 164 -2.54 7.05 -10.13
C TRP A 164 -2.32 5.68 -9.49
N ALA A 165 -2.02 4.67 -10.31
CA ALA A 165 -1.78 3.32 -9.83
C ALA A 165 -0.40 3.20 -9.17
N ASN A 166 0.65 3.78 -9.77
CA ASN A 166 2.08 3.49 -9.52
C ASN A 166 2.33 2.11 -8.89
N ALA A 167 1.72 1.09 -9.50
CA ALA A 167 1.53 -0.20 -8.87
C ALA A 167 2.07 -1.30 -9.78
N PRO A 168 2.49 -2.42 -9.18
CA PRO A 168 2.81 -3.60 -9.96
C PRO A 168 1.61 -3.97 -10.82
N ALA A 169 1.88 -4.46 -12.03
CA ALA A 169 0.91 -5.20 -12.80
C ALA A 169 0.50 -6.44 -11.99
N LEU A 170 -0.57 -6.30 -11.22
CA LEU A 170 -1.17 -7.35 -10.42
C LEU A 170 -1.92 -8.32 -11.35
N ALA A 171 -1.96 -9.60 -10.98
CA ALA A 171 -2.68 -10.60 -11.76
C ALA A 171 -4.16 -10.18 -11.93
N GLY A 172 -4.64 -10.14 -13.17
CA GLY A 172 -5.99 -9.70 -13.53
C GLY A 172 -6.08 -8.27 -14.06
N TYR A 173 -5.07 -7.42 -13.80
CA TYR A 173 -4.97 -6.07 -14.37
C TYR A 173 -4.21 -6.10 -15.70
N PRO A 174 -4.63 -5.29 -16.70
CA PRO A 174 -3.82 -5.11 -17.89
C PRO A 174 -2.47 -4.52 -17.49
N ALA A 175 -1.39 -5.06 -18.03
CA ALA A 175 -0.07 -4.42 -17.94
C ALA A 175 0.03 -3.34 -19.01
N LEU A 176 0.95 -2.39 -18.84
CA LEU A 176 1.31 -1.46 -19.91
C LEU A 176 1.66 -2.25 -21.19
N PRO A 177 1.09 -1.90 -22.35
CA PRO A 177 1.49 -2.47 -23.62
C PRO A 177 3.02 -2.36 -23.81
N GLY A 178 3.68 -3.47 -24.16
CA GLY A 178 5.14 -3.51 -24.35
C GLY A 178 5.97 -3.73 -23.08
N THR A 179 5.35 -3.88 -21.91
CA THR A 179 6.04 -4.27 -20.67
C THR A 179 6.01 -5.79 -20.43
N ARG A 180 6.72 -6.26 -19.39
CA ARG A 180 6.76 -7.68 -19.01
C ARG A 180 5.37 -8.18 -18.54
N GLN A 181 5.22 -9.48 -18.30
CA GLN A 181 3.95 -10.03 -17.82
C GLN A 181 3.60 -9.57 -16.39
N PRO A 182 2.31 -9.47 -16.02
CA PRO A 182 1.88 -9.21 -14.64
C PRO A 182 2.58 -10.12 -13.62
N GLY A 183 2.93 -9.57 -12.46
CA GLY A 183 3.64 -10.27 -11.38
C GLY A 183 5.17 -10.26 -11.49
N ILE A 184 5.75 -9.68 -12.56
CA ILE A 184 7.19 -9.50 -12.69
C ILE A 184 7.60 -8.13 -12.13
N PRO A 185 8.60 -8.05 -11.23
CA PRO A 185 9.13 -6.77 -10.75
C PRO A 185 9.51 -5.83 -11.90
N GLY A 186 9.09 -4.56 -11.81
CA GLY A 186 9.26 -3.55 -12.86
C GLY A 186 8.20 -3.59 -13.97
N THR A 187 7.13 -4.39 -13.81
CA THR A 187 5.93 -4.30 -14.68
C THR A 187 4.89 -3.47 -13.98
N PHE A 188 4.41 -2.43 -14.65
CA PHE A 188 3.43 -1.52 -14.08
C PHE A 188 2.03 -1.80 -14.64
N ALA A 189 1.02 -1.67 -13.79
CA ALA A 189 -0.37 -1.85 -14.18
C ALA A 189 -0.84 -0.70 -15.07
N TYR A 190 -1.53 -1.02 -16.15
CA TYR A 190 -2.24 -0.04 -16.97
C TYR A 190 -3.61 0.26 -16.37
N ALA A 191 -3.96 1.54 -16.33
CA ALA A 191 -5.32 1.99 -16.03
C ALA A 191 -5.79 2.95 -17.11
N ALA A 192 -6.98 2.69 -17.65
CA ALA A 192 -7.58 3.51 -18.71
C ALA A 192 -8.21 4.80 -18.16
N THR A 193 -8.62 4.78 -16.88
CA THR A 193 -9.24 5.93 -16.21
C THR A 193 -8.61 6.14 -14.82
N ALA A 194 -8.75 7.34 -14.27
CA ALA A 194 -8.31 7.64 -12.90
C ALA A 194 -8.95 6.73 -11.85
N GLU A 195 -10.24 6.43 -11.97
CA GLU A 195 -10.96 5.51 -11.08
C GLU A 195 -10.36 4.09 -11.11
N SER A 196 -10.04 3.60 -12.31
CA SER A 196 -9.36 2.31 -12.45
C SER A 196 -7.94 2.34 -11.85
N GLY A 197 -7.24 3.48 -11.95
CA GLY A 197 -5.94 3.70 -11.32
C GLY A 197 -6.03 3.66 -9.79
N VAL A 198 -7.00 4.37 -9.21
CA VAL A 198 -7.29 4.34 -7.76
C VAL A 198 -7.60 2.92 -7.28
N ALA A 199 -8.42 2.17 -8.01
CA ALA A 199 -8.76 0.78 -7.65
C ALA A 199 -7.51 -0.12 -7.60
N ILE A 200 -6.59 0.03 -8.56
CA ILE A 200 -5.31 -0.69 -8.57
C ILE A 200 -4.44 -0.27 -7.37
N TYR A 201 -4.31 1.03 -7.15
CA TYR A 201 -3.53 1.60 -6.06
C TYR A 201 -4.00 1.05 -4.70
N VAL A 202 -5.31 1.13 -4.44
CA VAL A 202 -5.95 0.61 -3.22
C VAL A 202 -5.74 -0.89 -3.09
N ALA A 203 -5.90 -1.67 -4.17
CA ALA A 203 -5.69 -3.11 -4.16
C ALA A 203 -4.23 -3.48 -3.81
N THR A 204 -3.27 -2.72 -4.32
CA THR A 204 -1.84 -2.91 -4.05
C THR A 204 -1.52 -2.69 -2.58
N ILE A 205 -2.02 -1.60 -1.99
CA ILE A 205 -1.84 -1.30 -0.57
C ILE A 205 -2.52 -2.36 0.30
N LYS A 206 -3.78 -2.74 0.01
CA LYS A 206 -4.51 -3.81 0.72
C LYS A 206 -3.85 -5.18 0.58
N GLY A 207 -3.06 -5.38 -0.47
CA GLY A 207 -2.22 -6.57 -0.66
C GLY A 207 -1.02 -6.64 0.30
N GLY A 208 -0.78 -5.61 1.10
CA GLY A 208 0.31 -5.56 2.08
C GLY A 208 1.65 -5.07 1.54
N ALA A 209 1.71 -4.63 0.27
CA ALA A 209 2.93 -4.10 -0.35
C ALA A 209 3.55 -2.94 0.46
N PHE A 210 2.69 -2.19 1.16
CA PHE A 210 3.06 -1.01 1.94
C PHE A 210 2.73 -1.15 3.43
N ALA A 211 2.85 -2.35 3.99
CA ALA A 211 2.56 -2.60 5.41
C ALA A 211 3.38 -1.68 6.35
N ALA A 212 4.65 -1.40 6.03
CA ALA A 212 5.49 -0.48 6.79
C ALA A 212 5.01 0.98 6.71
N VAL A 213 4.47 1.40 5.56
CA VAL A 213 3.89 2.74 5.38
C VAL A 213 2.64 2.90 6.25
N ALA A 214 1.76 1.90 6.25
CA ALA A 214 0.59 1.88 7.12
C ALA A 214 0.98 1.92 8.61
N ALA A 215 2.01 1.17 9.00
CA ALA A 215 2.51 1.17 10.39
C ALA A 215 3.07 2.52 10.83
N ALA A 216 3.56 3.35 9.89
CA ALA A 216 4.06 4.69 10.16
C ALA A 216 2.95 5.75 10.32
N TYR A 217 1.68 5.42 10.05
CA TYR A 217 0.56 6.37 10.14
C TYR A 217 0.46 7.15 11.47
N PRO A 218 0.61 6.51 12.66
CA PRO A 218 0.53 7.23 13.94
C PRO A 218 1.66 8.25 14.15
N ALA A 219 2.77 8.14 13.40
CA ALA A 219 3.91 9.05 13.49
C ALA A 219 3.80 10.25 12.53
N GLY A 220 2.73 10.32 11.72
CA GLY A 220 2.45 11.45 10.85
C GLY A 220 2.86 11.27 9.38
N PRO A 221 2.51 12.24 8.51
CA PRO A 221 2.72 12.16 7.06
C PRO A 221 4.21 12.07 6.67
N ALA A 222 5.09 12.79 7.35
CA ALA A 222 6.54 12.70 7.11
C ALA A 222 7.11 11.29 7.38
N ALA A 223 6.62 10.62 8.44
CA ALA A 223 7.03 9.26 8.75
C ALA A 223 6.50 8.27 7.71
N GLN A 224 5.26 8.45 7.23
CA GLN A 224 4.72 7.66 6.12
C GLN A 224 5.49 7.87 4.82
N ALA A 225 5.84 9.12 4.46
CA ALA A 225 6.64 9.42 3.27
C ALA A 225 8.03 8.77 3.32
N THR A 226 8.68 8.83 4.49
CA THR A 226 9.96 8.14 4.72
C THR A 226 9.80 6.62 4.56
N ALA A 227 8.78 6.03 5.19
CA ALA A 227 8.50 4.60 5.09
C ALA A 227 8.17 4.17 3.65
N LEU A 228 7.51 5.03 2.88
CA LEU A 228 7.22 4.80 1.46
C LEU A 228 8.50 4.75 0.64
N GLY A 229 9.39 5.73 0.81
CA GLY A 229 10.72 5.71 0.17
C GLY A 229 11.64 4.58 0.63
N GLN A 230 11.34 3.90 1.74
CA GLN A 230 12.01 2.69 2.22
C GLN A 230 11.33 1.40 1.77
N SER A 231 10.13 1.49 1.20
CA SER A 231 9.36 0.31 0.82
C SER A 231 10.11 -0.47 -0.26
N ALA A 232 9.95 -1.79 -0.30
CA ALA A 232 10.61 -2.62 -1.31
C ALA A 232 10.18 -2.28 -2.75
N TRP A 233 9.05 -1.57 -2.89
CA TRP A 233 8.52 -1.13 -4.18
C TRP A 233 9.17 0.17 -4.67
N ASP A 234 9.31 1.16 -3.78
CA ASP A 234 9.78 2.50 -4.12
C ASP A 234 11.17 2.84 -3.56
N ALA A 235 11.91 1.84 -3.07
CA ALA A 235 13.27 2.03 -2.58
C ALA A 235 14.14 2.67 -3.67
N ASN A 236 14.70 3.84 -3.33
CA ASN A 236 15.51 4.71 -4.20
C ASN A 236 14.74 5.50 -5.26
N HIS A 237 13.42 5.32 -5.38
CA HIS A 237 12.60 6.06 -6.35
C HIS A 237 12.30 7.49 -5.85
N TYR A 238 12.10 7.64 -4.53
CA TYR A 238 11.82 8.92 -3.88
C TYR A 238 13.03 9.49 -3.12
N THR A 239 14.24 9.30 -3.66
CA THR A 239 15.50 9.63 -2.96
C THR A 239 16.33 10.64 -3.75
N ASP A 240 16.06 11.93 -3.55
CA ASP A 240 16.77 13.02 -4.24
C ASP A 240 17.98 13.53 -3.46
N THR A 241 17.99 13.39 -2.12
CA THR A 241 19.06 13.90 -1.24
C THR A 241 19.84 12.79 -0.52
N GLY A 242 19.75 11.55 -1.02
CA GLY A 242 20.45 10.39 -0.43
C GLY A 242 19.76 9.80 0.80
N HIS A 243 18.57 10.30 1.16
CA HIS A 243 17.72 9.72 2.20
C HIS A 243 16.40 9.19 1.61
N PRO A 244 15.93 8.00 2.03
CA PRO A 244 14.65 7.45 1.59
C PRO A 244 13.48 8.42 1.79
N GLY A 245 12.72 8.68 0.72
CA GLY A 245 11.54 9.53 0.76
C GLY A 245 11.84 11.03 0.75
N SER A 246 13.10 11.45 0.57
CA SER A 246 13.48 12.88 0.51
C SER A 246 12.71 13.67 -0.54
N ALA A 247 12.46 13.12 -1.74
CA ALA A 247 11.67 13.79 -2.77
C ALA A 247 10.23 14.07 -2.30
N LEU A 248 9.64 13.12 -1.58
CA LEU A 248 8.30 13.24 -1.01
C LEU A 248 8.27 14.24 0.14
N LEU A 249 9.27 14.22 1.02
CA LEU A 249 9.38 15.18 2.13
C LEU A 249 9.52 16.61 1.61
N ASP A 250 10.40 16.82 0.63
CA ASP A 250 10.59 18.13 -0.01
C ASP A 250 9.27 18.59 -0.66
N THR A 251 8.56 17.68 -1.34
CA THR A 251 7.23 17.93 -1.91
C THR A 251 6.19 18.31 -0.87
N LEU A 252 6.05 17.53 0.21
CA LEU A 252 5.10 17.79 1.30
C LEU A 252 5.31 19.17 1.91
N HIS A 253 6.58 19.55 2.12
CA HIS A 253 6.96 20.83 2.70
C HIS A 253 6.79 21.98 1.72
N TYR A 254 7.26 21.84 0.48
CA TYR A 254 7.26 22.90 -0.52
C TYR A 254 5.84 23.32 -0.91
N TYR A 255 4.94 22.35 -1.13
CA TYR A 255 3.54 22.63 -1.49
C TYR A 255 2.59 22.73 -0.29
N HIS A 256 3.10 22.60 0.93
CA HIS A 256 2.30 22.61 2.16
C HIS A 256 1.13 21.61 2.15
N LEU A 257 1.31 20.44 1.53
CA LEU A 257 0.24 19.45 1.34
C LEU A 257 -0.33 18.93 2.65
N GLU A 258 0.43 18.96 3.75
CA GLU A 258 -0.04 18.53 5.08
C GLU A 258 -1.26 19.33 5.58
N ARG A 259 -1.50 20.53 5.04
CA ARG A 259 -2.73 21.29 5.33
C ARG A 259 -3.98 20.58 4.82
N LEU A 260 -3.85 19.76 3.78
CA LEU A 260 -4.95 18.98 3.20
C LEU A 260 -5.36 17.80 4.10
N ASP A 261 -4.49 17.36 5.02
CA ASP A 261 -4.85 16.33 5.99
C ASP A 261 -5.71 16.88 7.14
N GLN A 262 -5.60 18.18 7.41
CA GLN A 262 -6.27 18.85 8.53
C GLN A 262 -7.58 19.52 8.12
N ALA A 263 -7.76 19.79 6.82
CA ALA A 263 -8.88 20.56 6.32
C ALA A 263 -9.62 19.78 5.22
N ASN A 264 -10.96 19.94 5.17
CA ASN A 264 -11.74 19.73 3.95
C ASN A 264 -11.43 20.85 2.93
N ALA A 265 -10.16 21.22 2.76
CA ALA A 265 -9.74 22.25 1.82
C ALA A 265 -10.23 21.85 0.43
N ALA A 266 -10.98 22.73 -0.19
CA ALA A 266 -11.39 22.58 -1.57
C ALA A 266 -10.28 23.12 -2.46
N CYS A 267 -10.03 22.41 -3.54
CA CYS A 267 -9.90 23.07 -4.82
C CYS A 267 -11.31 23.42 -5.31
#